data_AF-A0AAP9NDJ2-F1
#
_entry.id   AF-A0AAP9NDJ2-F1
#
_cell.length_a   1.000
_cell.length_b   1.000
_cell.length_c   1.000
_cell.angle_alpha   90.00
_cell.angle_beta   90.00
_cell.angle_gamma   90.00
#
_symmetry.space_group_name_H-M   'P 1'
#
loop_
_entity.id
_entity.type
_entity.pdbx_description
1 polymer ?
#
loop_
_entity_poly.entity_id
_entity_poly.type
_entity_poly.pdbx_seq_one_letter_code
_entity_poly.pdbx_strand_id
1 'polypeptide(L)'
;MKRLPYLLFLLLFITYFLCYQGVLSHVIYYHEQHHLFLFSKEYFFKQIHTEGLIAYLNDFIVQFFYIPILGSAILSGILAGIYLLTHYSFKKITGQTDLLQLSLVPSICLFIYTMPVDHSLTPVVGVFLGLLLLAGINLFITKQWKCFIRIPWINVHGNKKNMAISTIFTIIYAIAACYIFVQSYNMPERIMLMAEKSVKERNWENTLTQTEKYINSGRTNQLISYFHNLALYHTGKLPYHLFDYPQKLGVKSLYFPWNSDSRESEYGHFIYEDLGYINEAQRWEFESMVVWGETAPHLINLARYNIANKRPKVAQRFINLLKQSLFYKKEAEALEKWLPTGNVPGLKVSPGKTSNTPVRFANVINIGPELQYLCEQDSTNRMAFEYLMGNLLLSNNVIRFVNNLKFIHNFDYPQMPPAYEEALYIYKLGVGEETFSKSGFTVSEQTEKRFQQYYGLYKNREMQRLKSEFGNTYWYYLNFISPYGDKIIKN
;
A
#
# COMPACT_ATOMS: atom_id res chain seq x y z
N MET A 1 -23.39 -29.92 28.03
CA MET A 1 -22.08 -29.21 28.00
C MET A 1 -21.02 -29.84 27.11
N LYS A 2 -20.99 -31.17 26.87
CA LYS A 2 -19.89 -31.84 26.13
C LYS A 2 -19.63 -31.32 24.71
N ARG A 3 -20.58 -30.65 24.05
CA ARG A 3 -20.45 -30.19 22.66
C ARG A 3 -20.47 -28.68 22.44
N LEU A 4 -20.68 -27.90 23.51
CA LEU A 4 -20.60 -26.44 23.47
C LEU A 4 -19.24 -25.94 22.91
N PRO A 5 -18.08 -26.56 23.24
CA PRO A 5 -16.80 -26.12 22.69
C PRO A 5 -16.71 -26.26 21.16
N TYR A 6 -17.33 -27.28 20.56
CA TYR A 6 -17.31 -27.42 19.10
C TYR A 6 -18.19 -26.38 18.40
N LEU A 7 -19.31 -26.00 19.01
CA LEU A 7 -20.16 -24.93 18.50
C LEU A 7 -19.46 -23.56 18.60
N LEU A 8 -18.82 -23.28 19.74
CA LEU A 8 -18.04 -22.05 19.92
C LEU A 8 -16.84 -21.99 18.98
N PHE A 9 -16.15 -23.11 18.76
CA PHE A 9 -15.10 -23.22 17.76
C PHE A 9 -15.60 -22.84 16.36
N LEU A 10 -16.72 -23.42 15.92
CA LEU A 10 -17.29 -23.12 14.60
C LEU A 10 -17.72 -21.65 14.49
N LEU A 11 -18.31 -21.10 15.54
CA LEU A 11 -18.73 -19.70 15.60
C LEU A 11 -17.52 -18.75 15.50
N LEU A 12 -16.46 -19.00 16.27
CA LEU A 12 -15.22 -18.23 16.21
C LEU A 12 -14.58 -18.34 14.82
N PHE A 13 -14.49 -19.54 14.27
CA PHE A 13 -13.94 -19.76 12.94
C PHE A 13 -14.68 -18.94 11.88
N ILE A 14 -16.01 -19.01 11.84
CA ILE A 14 -16.83 -18.25 10.88
C ILE A 14 -16.65 -16.75 11.10
N THR A 15 -16.65 -16.30 12.35
CA THR A 15 -16.54 -14.87 12.70
C THR A 15 -15.18 -14.31 12.25
N TYR A 16 -14.08 -14.96 12.63
CA TYR A 16 -12.73 -14.57 12.22
C TYR A 16 -12.58 -14.64 10.71
N PHE A 17 -13.13 -15.67 10.06
CA PHE A 17 -13.06 -15.82 8.61
C PHE A 17 -13.74 -14.66 7.89
N LEU A 18 -14.94 -14.26 8.31
CA LEU A 18 -15.65 -13.11 7.75
C LEU A 18 -14.91 -11.80 8.02
N CYS A 19 -14.30 -11.64 9.20
CA CYS A 19 -13.46 -10.48 9.49
C CYS A 19 -12.27 -10.39 8.54
N TYR A 20 -11.51 -11.47 8.35
CA TYR A 20 -10.33 -11.51 7.47
C TYR A 20 -10.69 -11.48 5.97
N GLN A 21 -11.87 -11.92 5.58
CA GLN A 21 -12.36 -11.75 4.20
C GLN A 21 -12.85 -10.32 3.92
N GLY A 22 -13.41 -9.65 4.92
CA GLY A 22 -13.98 -8.32 4.78
C GLY A 22 -13.07 -7.23 5.33
N VAL A 23 -13.33 -6.88 6.59
CA VAL A 23 -12.83 -5.67 7.27
C VAL A 23 -11.32 -5.70 7.52
N LEU A 24 -10.74 -6.89 7.74
CA LEU A 24 -9.31 -7.15 7.99
C LEU A 24 -8.59 -7.81 6.81
N SER A 25 -9.16 -7.77 5.61
CA SER A 25 -8.54 -8.35 4.40
C SER A 25 -7.17 -7.76 4.04
N HIS A 26 -6.91 -6.52 4.45
CA HIS A 26 -5.61 -5.87 4.30
C HIS A 26 -4.50 -6.54 5.14
N VAL A 27 -4.82 -7.19 6.26
CA VAL A 27 -3.84 -7.89 7.11
C VAL A 27 -3.27 -9.10 6.37
N ILE A 28 -4.14 -9.90 5.75
CA ILE A 28 -3.73 -11.07 4.96
C ILE A 28 -2.84 -10.63 3.80
N TYR A 29 -3.26 -9.58 3.07
CA TYR A 29 -2.48 -9.00 1.97
C TYR A 29 -1.11 -8.49 2.45
N TYR A 30 -1.06 -7.73 3.54
CA TYR A 30 0.19 -7.16 4.03
C TYR A 30 1.21 -8.24 4.40
N HIS A 31 0.82 -9.25 5.18
CA HIS A 31 1.75 -10.32 5.56
C HIS A 31 2.22 -11.12 4.35
N GLU A 32 1.36 -11.36 3.37
CA GLU A 32 1.72 -12.05 2.14
C GLU A 32 2.82 -11.30 1.36
N GLN A 33 2.72 -9.97 1.26
CA GLN A 33 3.70 -9.14 0.55
C GLN A 33 5.07 -9.06 1.25
N HIS A 34 5.09 -9.26 2.58
CA HIS A 34 6.28 -9.07 3.42
C HIS A 34 6.98 -10.37 3.83
N HIS A 35 6.51 -11.53 3.38
CA HIS A 35 7.15 -12.82 3.67
C HIS A 35 7.38 -13.62 2.39
N LEU A 36 8.50 -14.35 2.33
CA LEU A 36 8.78 -15.29 1.25
C LEU A 36 9.31 -16.60 1.82
N PHE A 37 8.57 -17.68 1.56
CA PHE A 37 8.98 -19.03 1.90
C PHE A 37 9.63 -19.74 0.70
N LEU A 38 10.81 -20.31 0.92
CA LEU A 38 11.55 -21.07 -0.09
C LEU A 38 11.75 -22.52 0.37
N PHE A 39 11.60 -23.48 -0.54
CA PHE A 39 11.79 -24.90 -0.24
C PHE A 39 13.27 -25.35 -0.25
N SER A 40 14.22 -24.42 -0.34
CA SER A 40 15.64 -24.76 -0.39
C SER A 40 16.23 -25.07 0.98
N LYS A 41 17.21 -25.98 0.98
CA LYS A 41 17.99 -26.33 2.17
C LYS A 41 18.71 -25.10 2.75
N GLU A 42 19.25 -24.24 1.89
CA GLU A 42 19.96 -23.02 2.30
C GLU A 42 19.06 -22.05 3.06
N TYR A 43 17.84 -21.80 2.54
CA TYR A 43 16.85 -20.97 3.23
C TYR A 43 16.48 -21.55 4.59
N PHE A 44 16.22 -22.86 4.68
CA PHE A 44 15.90 -23.53 5.95
C PHE A 44 16.99 -23.31 7.02
N PHE A 45 18.26 -23.53 6.69
CA PHE A 45 19.35 -23.34 7.66
C PHE A 45 19.56 -21.87 8.02
N LYS A 46 19.45 -20.95 7.05
CA LYS A 46 19.54 -19.51 7.30
C LYS A 46 18.44 -19.07 8.27
N GLN A 47 17.19 -19.40 7.98
CA GLN A 47 16.02 -18.96 8.74
C GLN A 47 16.01 -19.51 10.17
N ILE A 48 16.38 -20.78 10.36
CA ILE A 48 16.51 -21.36 11.70
C ILE A 48 17.61 -20.69 12.51
N HIS A 49 18.71 -20.29 11.88
CA HIS A 49 19.83 -19.66 12.59
C HIS A 49 19.53 -18.21 12.97
N THR A 50 18.82 -17.46 12.11
CA THR A 50 18.53 -16.03 12.33
C THR A 50 17.28 -15.79 13.18
N GLU A 51 16.17 -16.46 12.86
CA GLU A 51 14.85 -16.16 13.44
C GLU A 51 14.23 -17.36 14.19
N GLY A 52 14.70 -18.58 13.91
CA GLY A 52 14.30 -19.80 14.59
C GLY A 52 13.18 -20.57 13.90
N LEU A 53 12.85 -21.73 14.47
CA LEU A 53 11.92 -22.69 13.86
C LEU A 53 10.48 -22.16 13.74
N ILE A 54 10.01 -21.36 14.70
CA ILE A 54 8.63 -20.85 14.68
C ILE A 54 8.47 -19.80 13.57
N ALA A 55 9.48 -18.97 13.32
CA ALA A 55 9.48 -18.02 12.20
C ALA A 55 9.46 -18.76 10.85
N TYR A 56 10.27 -19.81 10.69
CA TYR A 56 10.21 -20.66 9.49
C TYR A 56 8.82 -21.27 9.26
N LEU A 57 8.16 -21.76 10.32
CA LEU A 57 6.81 -22.31 10.22
C LEU A 57 5.75 -21.22 9.99
N ASN A 58 5.99 -20.02 10.49
CA ASN A 58 5.17 -18.85 10.19
C ASN A 58 5.22 -18.54 8.68
N ASP A 59 6.41 -18.42 8.10
CA ASP A 59 6.57 -18.14 6.66
C ASP A 59 5.94 -19.25 5.81
N PHE A 60 6.07 -20.51 6.25
CA PHE A 60 5.39 -21.64 5.63
C PHE A 60 3.86 -21.50 5.64
N ILE A 61 3.26 -20.95 6.70
CA ILE A 61 1.82 -20.71 6.77
C ILE A 61 1.43 -19.48 5.93
N VAL A 62 2.19 -18.39 6.05
CA VAL A 62 1.92 -17.12 5.37
C VAL A 62 1.99 -17.26 3.85
N GLN A 63 2.79 -18.17 3.29
CA GLN A 63 2.82 -18.37 1.83
C GLN A 63 1.42 -18.67 1.25
N PHE A 64 0.52 -19.30 2.00
CA PHE A 64 -0.85 -19.61 1.55
C PHE A 64 -1.76 -18.38 1.53
N PHE A 65 -1.33 -17.25 2.09
CA PHE A 65 -2.06 -15.98 2.05
C PHE A 65 -2.07 -15.40 0.63
N TYR A 66 -1.20 -15.89 -0.25
CA TYR A 66 -1.25 -15.66 -1.70
C TYR A 66 -2.65 -15.88 -2.27
N ILE A 67 -3.39 -16.85 -1.73
CA ILE A 67 -4.82 -17.05 -2.02
C ILE A 67 -5.63 -16.49 -0.83
N PRO A 68 -6.24 -15.29 -0.93
CA PRO A 68 -6.82 -14.60 0.23
C PRO A 68 -7.86 -15.43 1.00
N ILE A 69 -8.72 -16.16 0.29
CA ILE A 69 -9.74 -17.05 0.89
C ILE A 69 -9.08 -18.15 1.73
N LEU A 70 -8.02 -18.76 1.21
CA LEU A 70 -7.29 -19.82 1.90
C LEU A 70 -6.54 -19.25 3.10
N GLY A 71 -5.86 -18.11 2.94
CA GLY A 71 -5.17 -17.43 4.04
C GLY A 71 -6.11 -17.06 5.20
N SER A 72 -7.26 -16.46 4.88
CA SER A 72 -8.29 -16.17 5.89
C SER A 72 -8.79 -17.42 6.60
N ALA A 73 -9.00 -18.52 5.87
CA ALA A 73 -9.44 -19.79 6.44
C ALA A 73 -8.38 -20.41 7.37
N ILE A 74 -7.11 -20.40 6.96
CA ILE A 74 -6.01 -20.94 7.75
C ILE A 74 -5.83 -20.14 9.05
N LEU A 75 -5.73 -18.80 8.96
CA LEU A 75 -5.53 -17.95 10.14
C LEU A 75 -6.72 -18.05 11.12
N SER A 76 -7.95 -18.05 10.59
CA SER A 76 -9.16 -18.24 11.40
C SER A 76 -9.21 -19.63 12.05
N GLY A 77 -8.77 -20.66 11.32
CA GLY A 77 -8.65 -22.03 11.82
C GLY A 77 -7.63 -22.16 12.94
N ILE A 78 -6.48 -21.51 12.81
CA ILE A 78 -5.44 -21.45 13.85
C ILE A 78 -5.99 -20.75 15.11
N LEU A 79 -6.56 -19.56 14.97
CA LEU A 79 -7.11 -18.80 16.10
C LEU A 79 -8.24 -19.55 16.81
N ALA A 80 -9.23 -20.06 16.07
CA ALA A 80 -10.29 -20.88 16.64
C ALA A 80 -9.73 -22.19 17.24
N GLY A 81 -8.70 -22.77 16.62
CA GLY A 81 -7.98 -23.95 17.11
C GLY A 81 -7.32 -23.72 18.47
N ILE A 82 -6.74 -22.53 18.70
CA ILE A 82 -6.18 -22.13 19.99
C ILE A 82 -7.25 -22.20 21.08
N TYR A 83 -8.47 -21.73 20.82
CA TYR A 83 -9.59 -21.90 21.76
C TYR A 83 -9.86 -23.38 22.08
N LEU A 84 -9.99 -24.23 21.06
CA LEU A 84 -10.33 -25.64 21.26
C LEU A 84 -9.23 -26.40 22.02
N LEU A 85 -7.96 -26.12 21.70
CA LEU A 85 -6.82 -26.73 22.37
C LEU A 85 -6.68 -26.24 23.82
N THR A 86 -6.93 -24.95 24.06
CA THR A 86 -6.93 -24.39 25.43
C THR A 86 -8.03 -25.02 26.27
N HIS A 87 -9.24 -25.18 25.71
CA HIS A 87 -10.34 -25.86 26.38
C HIS A 87 -10.00 -27.32 26.71
N TYR A 88 -9.37 -28.04 25.77
CA TYR A 88 -8.91 -29.41 25.98
C TYR A 88 -7.90 -29.50 27.12
N SER A 89 -6.88 -28.64 27.12
CA SER A 89 -5.86 -28.57 28.17
C SER A 89 -6.47 -28.24 29.53
N PHE A 90 -7.36 -27.24 29.60
CA PHE A 90 -8.05 -26.85 30.82
C PHE A 90 -8.83 -28.02 31.43
N LYS A 91 -9.61 -28.73 30.60
CA LYS A 91 -10.38 -29.90 31.04
C LYS A 91 -9.49 -31.04 31.54
N LYS A 92 -8.31 -31.23 30.96
CA LYS A 92 -7.36 -32.27 31.39
C LYS A 92 -6.65 -31.91 32.69
N ILE A 93 -6.28 -30.66 32.88
CA ILE A 93 -5.58 -30.18 34.08
C ILE A 93 -6.53 -30.11 35.28
N THR A 94 -7.70 -29.51 35.11
CA THR A 94 -8.64 -29.26 36.22
C THR A 94 -9.61 -30.40 36.49
N GLY A 95 -9.84 -31.28 35.50
CA GLY A 95 -10.89 -32.30 35.54
C GLY A 95 -12.32 -31.74 35.50
N GLN A 96 -12.49 -30.42 35.48
CA GLN A 96 -13.78 -29.74 35.55
C GLN A 96 -14.18 -29.15 34.18
N THR A 97 -15.46 -28.85 34.03
CA THR A 97 -15.95 -28.09 32.88
C THR A 97 -15.63 -26.61 33.05
N ASP A 98 -15.05 -25.98 32.03
CA ASP A 98 -14.81 -24.53 31.98
C ASP A 98 -16.15 -23.75 31.98
N LEU A 99 -16.63 -23.41 33.18
CA LEU A 99 -17.90 -22.69 33.36
C LEU A 99 -17.79 -21.21 32.98
N LEU A 100 -16.61 -20.63 33.22
CA LEU A 100 -16.33 -19.22 32.95
C LEU A 100 -15.93 -18.97 31.50
N GLN A 101 -15.69 -20.03 30.70
CA GLN A 101 -15.20 -19.95 29.33
C GLN A 101 -13.85 -19.21 29.22
N LEU A 102 -12.96 -19.40 30.20
CA LEU A 102 -11.61 -18.82 30.19
C LEU A 102 -10.79 -19.26 28.98
N SER A 103 -11.10 -20.42 28.42
CA SER A 103 -10.50 -20.91 27.18
C SER A 103 -10.70 -19.99 25.97
N LEU A 104 -11.71 -19.10 25.97
CA LEU A 104 -11.93 -18.11 24.91
C LEU A 104 -10.88 -16.99 24.92
N VAL A 105 -10.33 -16.67 26.10
CA VAL A 105 -9.48 -15.48 26.29
C VAL A 105 -8.24 -15.51 25.38
N PRO A 106 -7.42 -16.59 25.32
CA PRO A 106 -6.24 -16.59 24.45
C PRO A 106 -6.57 -16.42 22.96
N SER A 107 -7.65 -17.04 22.48
CA SER A 107 -8.10 -16.93 21.08
C SER A 107 -8.52 -15.49 20.75
N ILE A 108 -9.33 -14.86 21.61
CA ILE A 108 -9.81 -13.50 21.40
C ILE A 108 -8.66 -12.49 21.50
N CYS A 109 -7.77 -12.64 22.49
CA CYS A 109 -6.62 -11.75 22.64
C CYS A 109 -5.67 -11.83 21.45
N LEU A 110 -5.40 -13.03 20.92
CA LEU A 110 -4.56 -13.19 19.73
C LEU A 110 -5.25 -12.70 18.45
N PHE A 111 -6.58 -12.81 18.35
CA PHE A 111 -7.34 -12.17 17.28
C PHE A 111 -7.22 -10.64 17.32
N ILE A 112 -7.34 -10.03 18.51
CA ILE A 112 -7.16 -8.57 18.65
C ILE A 112 -5.71 -8.16 18.35
N TYR A 113 -4.73 -8.95 18.80
CA TYR A 113 -3.30 -8.74 18.53
C TYR A 113 -2.98 -8.74 17.03
N THR A 114 -3.72 -9.49 16.22
CA THR A 114 -3.50 -9.62 14.77
C THR A 114 -4.24 -8.57 13.95
N MET A 115 -4.92 -7.61 14.58
CA MET A 115 -5.62 -6.55 13.86
C MET A 115 -4.67 -5.53 13.20
N PRO A 116 -3.61 -5.02 13.88
CA PRO A 116 -2.64 -4.13 13.25
C PRO A 116 -1.60 -4.93 12.48
N VAL A 117 -1.18 -4.41 11.32
CA VAL A 117 -0.25 -5.12 10.42
C VAL A 117 1.20 -5.18 10.90
N ASP A 118 1.60 -4.26 11.78
CA ASP A 118 2.95 -4.19 12.36
C ASP A 118 3.27 -5.39 13.28
N HIS A 119 2.25 -6.17 13.66
CA HIS A 119 2.38 -7.29 14.56
C HIS A 119 2.74 -8.57 13.81
N SER A 120 3.87 -9.19 14.17
CA SER A 120 4.28 -10.48 13.61
C SER A 120 3.26 -11.58 13.94
N LEU A 121 3.00 -12.50 13.00
CA LEU A 121 2.14 -13.67 13.22
C LEU A 121 2.84 -14.83 13.96
N THR A 122 4.16 -14.73 14.16
CA THR A 122 4.99 -15.73 14.84
C THR A 122 4.46 -16.14 16.23
N PRO A 123 4.00 -15.21 17.11
CA PRO A 123 3.43 -15.59 18.41
C PRO A 123 2.14 -16.41 18.29
N VAL A 124 1.30 -16.12 17.29
CA VAL A 124 0.04 -16.85 17.05
C VAL A 124 0.35 -18.30 16.66
N VAL A 125 1.27 -18.47 15.71
CA VAL A 125 1.75 -19.80 15.26
C VAL A 125 2.43 -20.54 16.41
N GLY A 126 3.29 -19.86 17.19
CA GLY A 126 3.98 -20.43 18.33
C GLY A 126 3.04 -20.94 19.42
N VAL A 127 2.04 -20.15 19.81
CA VAL A 127 1.02 -20.55 20.79
C VAL A 127 0.21 -21.73 20.28
N PHE A 128 -0.20 -21.72 19.02
CA PHE A 128 -0.95 -22.83 18.43
C PHE A 128 -0.14 -24.13 18.42
N LEU A 129 1.11 -24.09 17.96
CA LEU A 129 1.99 -25.26 17.93
C LEU A 129 2.34 -25.76 19.35
N GLY A 130 2.58 -24.85 20.30
CA GLY A 130 2.82 -25.22 21.69
C GLY A 130 1.63 -25.93 22.32
N LEU A 131 0.41 -25.43 22.08
CA LEU A 131 -0.83 -26.07 22.54
C LEU A 131 -1.08 -27.41 21.85
N LEU A 132 -0.76 -27.54 20.55
CA LEU A 132 -0.83 -28.81 19.84
C LEU A 132 0.13 -29.85 20.42
N LEU A 133 1.37 -29.45 20.72
CA LEU A 133 2.38 -30.32 21.33
C LEU A 133 1.95 -30.77 22.73
N LEU A 134 1.42 -29.87 23.56
CA LEU A 134 0.86 -30.21 24.87
C LEU A 134 -0.33 -31.18 24.75
N ALA A 135 -1.23 -30.96 23.78
CA ALA A 135 -2.33 -31.88 23.52
C ALA A 135 -1.83 -33.26 23.07
N GLY A 136 -0.81 -33.31 22.21
CA GLY A 136 -0.16 -34.53 21.73
C GLY A 136 0.53 -35.33 22.84
N ILE A 137 1.31 -34.67 23.69
CA ILE A 137 1.93 -35.30 24.88
C ILE A 137 0.86 -35.91 25.77
N ASN A 138 -0.23 -35.17 26.04
CA ASN A 138 -1.34 -35.68 26.84
C ASN A 138 -2.01 -36.92 26.21
N LEU A 139 -2.15 -36.97 24.88
CA LEU A 139 -2.68 -38.15 24.18
C LEU A 139 -1.74 -39.35 24.27
N PHE A 140 -0.43 -39.12 24.16
CA PHE A 140 0.60 -40.14 24.32
C PHE A 140 0.55 -40.74 25.74
N ILE A 141 0.57 -39.90 26.78
CA ILE A 141 0.52 -40.33 28.19
C ILE A 141 -0.75 -41.13 28.48
N THR A 142 -1.90 -40.67 27.98
CA THR A 142 -3.20 -41.30 28.29
C THR A 142 -3.55 -42.51 27.42
N LYS A 143 -2.72 -42.88 26.43
CA LYS A 143 -2.96 -43.97 25.45
C LYS A 143 -4.36 -43.93 24.78
N GLN A 144 -4.97 -42.74 24.64
CA GLN A 144 -6.32 -42.56 24.09
C GLN A 144 -6.38 -42.40 22.56
N TRP A 145 -5.44 -43.00 21.82
CA TRP A 145 -5.23 -42.79 20.38
C TRP A 145 -6.43 -43.23 19.50
N LYS A 146 -7.34 -44.05 20.03
CA LYS A 146 -8.50 -44.59 19.33
C LYS A 146 -9.76 -43.70 19.33
N CYS A 147 -9.76 -42.54 20.00
CA CYS A 147 -10.98 -41.77 20.25
C CYS A 147 -11.22 -40.53 19.34
N PHE A 148 -10.38 -40.28 18.33
CA PHE A 148 -10.41 -39.01 17.59
C PHE A 148 -11.50 -38.92 16.49
N ILE A 149 -12.24 -39.99 16.17
CA ILE A 149 -13.12 -40.05 14.97
C ILE A 149 -14.57 -40.45 15.31
N ARG A 150 -15.17 -39.85 16.34
CA ARG A 150 -16.65 -39.88 16.48
C ARG A 150 -17.16 -38.47 16.68
N ILE A 151 -17.57 -37.82 15.58
CA ILE A 151 -18.45 -36.64 15.60
C ILE A 151 -19.86 -37.16 15.89
N PRO A 152 -20.42 -36.97 17.10
CA PRO A 152 -21.73 -37.50 17.42
C PRO A 152 -22.80 -36.43 17.11
N TRP A 153 -23.92 -36.86 16.51
CA TRP A 153 -25.06 -36.04 16.08
C TRP A 153 -25.78 -35.34 17.23
N ILE A 154 -26.13 -34.06 17.01
CA ILE A 154 -26.49 -32.97 17.96
C ILE A 154 -27.41 -33.42 19.11
N ASN A 155 -26.93 -33.35 20.35
CA ASN A 155 -27.78 -33.39 21.55
C ASN A 155 -27.06 -32.74 22.74
N VAL A 156 -27.68 -31.69 23.32
CA VAL A 156 -27.11 -30.88 24.40
C VAL A 156 -27.84 -31.21 25.72
N HIS A 157 -27.28 -32.12 26.52
CA HIS A 157 -27.71 -32.32 27.91
C HIS A 157 -26.69 -31.71 28.87
N GLY A 158 -27.14 -30.79 29.74
CA GLY A 158 -26.35 -30.11 30.76
C GLY A 158 -27.26 -29.47 31.80
N ASN A 159 -26.77 -29.29 33.03
CA ASN A 159 -27.50 -28.61 34.09
C ASN A 159 -27.82 -27.15 33.67
N LYS A 160 -29.10 -26.75 33.71
CA LYS A 160 -29.59 -25.45 33.19
C LYS A 160 -28.84 -24.25 33.79
N LYS A 161 -28.48 -24.31 35.08
CA LYS A 161 -27.72 -23.22 35.76
C LYS A 161 -26.32 -23.04 35.19
N ASN A 162 -25.59 -24.14 34.98
CA ASN A 162 -24.22 -24.10 34.44
C ASN A 162 -24.19 -23.64 32.99
N MET A 163 -25.22 -23.99 32.21
CA MET A 163 -25.38 -23.48 30.86
C MET A 163 -25.64 -21.97 30.85
N ALA A 164 -26.52 -21.48 31.73
CA ALA A 164 -26.79 -20.04 31.85
C ALA A 164 -25.53 -19.24 32.20
N ILE A 165 -24.73 -19.69 33.17
CA ILE A 165 -23.47 -19.03 33.56
C ILE A 165 -22.50 -18.98 32.36
N SER A 166 -22.28 -20.11 31.70
CA SER A 166 -21.38 -20.18 30.55
C SER A 166 -21.85 -19.30 29.38
N THR A 167 -23.16 -19.20 29.16
CA THR A 167 -23.73 -18.30 28.14
C THR A 167 -23.51 -16.84 28.51
N ILE A 168 -23.72 -16.45 29.78
CA ILE A 168 -23.47 -15.09 30.27
C ILE A 168 -22.02 -14.68 30.03
N PHE A 169 -21.04 -15.50 30.43
CA PHE A 169 -19.63 -15.18 30.20
C PHE A 169 -19.26 -15.12 28.72
N THR A 170 -19.83 -16.00 27.88
CA THR A 170 -19.63 -15.93 26.42
C THR A 170 -20.15 -14.60 25.86
N ILE A 171 -21.33 -14.14 26.30
CA ILE A 171 -21.89 -12.85 25.88
C ILE A 171 -21.01 -11.70 26.36
N ILE A 172 -20.51 -11.75 27.60
CA ILE A 172 -19.60 -10.73 28.14
C ILE A 172 -18.33 -10.66 27.29
N TYR A 173 -17.71 -11.79 26.95
CA TYR A 173 -16.52 -11.81 26.11
C TYR A 173 -16.81 -11.35 24.68
N ALA A 174 -17.96 -11.70 24.11
CA ALA A 174 -18.34 -11.22 22.78
C ALA A 174 -18.54 -9.69 22.75
N ILE A 175 -19.20 -9.12 23.77
CA ILE A 175 -19.38 -7.67 23.91
C ILE A 175 -18.03 -6.99 24.11
N ALA A 176 -17.18 -7.51 25.00
CA ALA A 176 -15.86 -6.96 25.26
C ALA A 176 -14.96 -7.02 24.01
N ALA A 177 -14.96 -8.15 23.29
CA ALA A 177 -14.22 -8.32 22.05
C ALA A 177 -14.72 -7.35 20.97
N CYS A 178 -16.03 -7.18 20.82
CA CYS A 178 -16.61 -6.24 19.87
C CYS A 178 -16.25 -4.79 20.22
N TYR A 179 -16.32 -4.42 21.50
CA TYR A 179 -15.91 -3.09 21.98
C TYR A 179 -14.42 -2.82 21.68
N ILE A 180 -13.53 -3.75 22.04
CA ILE A 180 -12.09 -3.61 21.78
C ILE A 180 -11.83 -3.59 20.28
N PHE A 181 -12.48 -4.45 19.49
CA PHE A 181 -12.36 -4.46 18.04
C PHE A 181 -12.68 -3.08 17.43
N VAL A 182 -13.82 -2.48 17.81
CA VAL A 182 -14.21 -1.16 17.28
C VAL A 182 -13.21 -0.06 17.69
N GLN A 183 -12.66 -0.12 18.90
CA GLN A 183 -11.68 0.86 19.38
C GLN A 183 -10.29 0.68 18.74
N SER A 184 -9.85 -0.56 18.54
CA SER A 184 -8.54 -0.89 17.97
C SER A 184 -8.53 -0.87 16.44
N TYR A 185 -9.68 -0.79 15.77
CA TYR A 185 -9.76 -0.85 14.32
C TYR A 185 -9.21 0.42 13.64
N ASN A 186 -8.08 0.26 12.94
CA ASN A 186 -7.41 1.34 12.24
C ASN A 186 -7.93 1.49 10.79
N MET A 187 -9.03 2.23 10.63
CA MET A 187 -9.59 2.52 9.30
C MET A 187 -8.60 3.24 8.35
N PRO A 188 -7.81 4.25 8.76
CA PRO A 188 -6.83 4.87 7.86
C PRO A 188 -5.77 3.88 7.36
N GLU A 189 -5.25 2.99 8.20
CA GLU A 189 -4.32 1.92 7.78
C GLU A 189 -4.92 1.03 6.70
N ARG A 190 -6.16 0.57 6.89
CA ARG A 190 -6.87 -0.20 5.86
C ARG A 190 -6.96 0.57 4.54
N ILE A 191 -7.35 1.84 4.57
CA ILE A 191 -7.52 2.64 3.35
C ILE A 191 -6.18 2.78 2.62
N MET A 192 -5.08 3.00 3.36
CA MET A 192 -3.73 3.10 2.80
C MET A 192 -3.30 1.80 2.11
N LEU A 193 -3.44 0.65 2.78
CA LEU A 193 -3.06 -0.65 2.22
C LEU A 193 -3.96 -1.07 1.05
N MET A 194 -5.24 -0.70 1.08
CA MET A 194 -6.15 -0.93 -0.05
C MET A 194 -5.81 -0.04 -1.25
N ALA A 195 -5.37 1.19 -1.02
CA ALA A 195 -4.86 2.06 -2.08
C ALA A 195 -3.56 1.47 -2.68
N GLU A 196 -2.63 1.03 -1.85
CA GLU A 196 -1.39 0.36 -2.30
C GLU A 196 -1.70 -0.88 -3.14
N LYS A 197 -2.57 -1.77 -2.65
CA LYS A 197 -3.03 -2.96 -3.38
C LYS A 197 -3.59 -2.57 -4.75
N SER A 198 -4.41 -1.53 -4.81
CA SER A 198 -5.01 -1.06 -6.07
C SER A 198 -3.98 -0.50 -7.04
N VAL A 199 -2.92 0.15 -6.54
CA VAL A 199 -1.79 0.62 -7.35
C VAL A 199 -1.00 -0.57 -7.92
N LYS A 200 -0.68 -1.58 -7.11
CA LYS A 200 -0.01 -2.82 -7.58
C LYS A 200 -0.85 -3.57 -8.63
N GLU A 201 -2.17 -3.58 -8.47
CA GLU A 201 -3.13 -4.14 -9.44
C GLU A 201 -3.38 -3.24 -10.68
N ARG A 202 -2.78 -2.05 -10.75
CA ARG A 202 -3.02 -1.02 -11.77
C ARG A 202 -4.49 -0.61 -11.92
N ASN A 203 -5.27 -0.69 -10.84
CA ASN A 203 -6.67 -0.29 -10.77
C ASN A 203 -6.80 1.18 -10.31
N TRP A 204 -6.56 2.10 -11.24
CA TRP A 204 -6.45 3.53 -10.95
C TRP A 204 -7.74 4.18 -10.45
N GLU A 205 -8.91 3.75 -10.94
CA GLU A 205 -10.21 4.28 -10.47
C GLU A 205 -10.49 3.88 -9.01
N ASN A 206 -10.13 2.65 -8.61
CA ASN A 206 -10.23 2.27 -7.20
C ASN A 206 -9.18 3.00 -6.35
N THR A 207 -7.97 3.24 -6.86
CA THR A 207 -6.95 4.04 -6.17
C THR A 207 -7.46 5.45 -5.87
N LEU A 208 -8.10 6.13 -6.83
CA LEU A 208 -8.75 7.43 -6.60
C LEU A 208 -9.83 7.30 -5.52
N THR A 209 -10.72 6.32 -5.63
CA THR A 209 -11.79 6.07 -4.65
C THR A 209 -11.26 5.88 -3.22
N GLN A 210 -10.17 5.12 -3.03
CA GLN A 210 -9.60 4.90 -1.70
C GLN A 210 -8.88 6.16 -1.19
N THR A 211 -8.08 6.80 -2.02
CA THR A 211 -7.32 7.99 -1.62
C THR A 211 -8.24 9.18 -1.30
N GLU A 212 -9.33 9.36 -2.06
CA GLU A 212 -10.35 10.38 -1.78
C GLU A 212 -11.05 10.16 -0.43
N LYS A 213 -11.39 8.92 -0.06
CA LYS A 213 -11.94 8.62 1.27
C LYS A 213 -11.00 9.07 2.38
N TYR A 214 -9.70 8.91 2.19
CA TYR A 214 -8.69 9.37 3.15
C TYR A 214 -8.60 10.89 3.17
N ILE A 215 -8.47 11.53 2.01
CA ILE A 215 -8.32 12.99 1.88
C ILE A 215 -9.56 13.72 2.42
N ASN A 216 -10.76 13.25 2.10
CA ASN A 216 -12.03 13.83 2.53
C ASN A 216 -12.26 13.72 4.05
N SER A 217 -11.52 12.85 4.76
CA SER A 217 -11.50 12.83 6.22
C SER A 217 -10.72 13.98 6.86
N GLY A 218 -10.11 14.87 6.06
CA GLY A 218 -9.32 16.01 6.51
C GLY A 218 -7.87 15.65 6.87
N ARG A 219 -7.50 14.37 6.76
CA ARG A 219 -6.15 13.86 7.04
C ARG A 219 -5.20 14.16 5.88
N THR A 220 -3.91 14.20 6.19
CA THR A 220 -2.85 14.42 5.19
C THR A 220 -1.79 13.36 5.38
N ASN A 221 -1.46 12.65 4.30
CA ASN A 221 -0.44 11.61 4.27
C ASN A 221 0.25 11.63 2.90
N GLN A 222 1.58 11.48 2.88
CA GLN A 222 2.38 11.57 1.68
C GLN A 222 2.10 10.45 0.69
N LEU A 223 2.05 9.20 1.17
CA LEU A 223 1.73 8.02 0.35
C LEU A 223 0.36 8.14 -0.33
N ILE A 224 -0.65 8.59 0.43
CA ILE A 224 -1.99 8.82 -0.13
C ILE A 224 -1.97 9.90 -1.22
N SER A 225 -1.28 11.02 -0.99
CA SER A 225 -1.22 12.10 -1.97
C SER A 225 -0.44 11.69 -3.22
N TYR A 226 0.62 10.90 -3.05
CA TYR A 226 1.41 10.28 -4.10
C TYR A 226 0.57 9.33 -4.97
N PHE A 227 -0.12 8.37 -4.35
CA PHE A 227 -0.99 7.45 -5.08
C PHE A 227 -2.17 8.15 -5.75
N HIS A 228 -2.70 9.21 -5.14
CA HIS A 228 -3.77 9.99 -5.74
C HIS A 228 -3.29 10.68 -7.02
N ASN A 229 -2.16 11.40 -6.99
CA ASN A 229 -1.58 12.03 -8.19
C ASN A 229 -1.18 11.00 -9.26
N LEU A 230 -0.62 9.85 -8.86
CA LEU A 230 -0.31 8.76 -9.78
C LEU A 230 -1.57 8.24 -10.48
N ALA A 231 -2.66 8.04 -9.74
CA ALA A 231 -3.93 7.61 -10.30
C ALA A 231 -4.59 8.70 -11.17
N LEU A 232 -4.47 9.98 -10.79
CA LEU A 232 -4.90 11.10 -11.63
C LEU A 232 -4.18 11.08 -12.98
N TYR A 233 -2.88 10.77 -13.01
CA TYR A 233 -2.13 10.67 -14.27
C TYR A 233 -2.66 9.54 -15.14
N HIS A 234 -2.74 8.32 -14.61
CA HIS A 234 -3.17 7.16 -15.38
C HIS A 234 -4.64 7.20 -15.82
N THR A 235 -5.47 8.04 -15.19
CA THR A 235 -6.85 8.33 -15.60
C THR A 235 -6.98 9.55 -16.52
N GLY A 236 -5.86 10.19 -16.89
CA GLY A 236 -5.82 11.37 -17.78
C GLY A 236 -6.33 12.66 -17.13
N LYS A 237 -6.45 12.69 -15.79
CA LYS A 237 -7.05 13.75 -14.98
C LYS A 237 -6.03 14.69 -14.35
N LEU A 238 -4.76 14.28 -14.21
CA LEU A 238 -3.72 15.04 -13.49
C LEU A 238 -3.65 16.54 -13.82
N PRO A 239 -3.49 16.97 -15.08
CA PRO A 239 -3.33 18.40 -15.40
C PRO A 239 -4.59 19.22 -15.11
N TYR A 240 -5.78 18.59 -15.05
CA TYR A 240 -7.06 19.27 -14.86
C TYR A 240 -7.49 19.31 -13.39
N HIS A 241 -7.15 18.27 -12.63
CA HIS A 241 -7.66 18.03 -11.28
C HIS A 241 -6.57 18.10 -10.19
N LEU A 242 -5.35 18.55 -10.53
CA LEU A 242 -4.21 18.67 -9.61
C LEU A 242 -4.56 19.46 -8.32
N PHE A 243 -5.43 20.45 -8.42
CA PHE A 243 -5.79 21.34 -7.30
C PHE A 243 -7.19 21.09 -6.74
N ASP A 244 -7.91 20.06 -7.19
CA ASP A 244 -9.24 19.72 -6.66
C ASP A 244 -9.21 19.22 -5.20
N TYR A 245 -8.02 18.92 -4.68
CA TYR A 245 -7.81 18.63 -3.28
C TYR A 245 -6.63 19.44 -2.70
N PRO A 246 -6.57 19.62 -1.37
CA PRO A 246 -5.53 20.45 -0.76
C PRO A 246 -4.13 19.83 -0.88
N GLN A 247 -3.31 20.36 -1.79
CA GLN A 247 -1.91 19.96 -2.03
C GLN A 247 -0.94 20.44 -0.92
N LYS A 248 -1.28 20.22 0.36
CA LYS A 248 -0.51 20.70 1.53
C LYS A 248 0.96 20.26 1.55
N LEU A 249 1.26 19.14 0.90
CA LEU A 249 2.61 18.57 0.83
C LEU A 249 3.45 19.12 -0.33
N GLY A 250 2.88 19.97 -1.19
CA GLY A 250 3.56 20.52 -2.36
C GLY A 250 4.15 19.41 -3.23
N VAL A 251 5.40 19.54 -3.68
CA VAL A 251 6.01 18.56 -4.59
C VAL A 251 6.14 17.15 -4.01
N LYS A 252 6.12 17.01 -2.67
CA LYS A 252 6.16 15.70 -2.00
C LYS A 252 4.88 14.88 -2.24
N SER A 253 3.81 15.50 -2.75
CA SER A 253 2.64 14.75 -3.21
C SER A 253 2.86 14.06 -4.55
N LEU A 254 3.92 14.39 -5.31
CA LEU A 254 4.19 13.78 -6.62
C LEU A 254 5.25 12.67 -6.55
N TYR A 255 6.16 12.72 -5.58
CA TYR A 255 7.24 11.76 -5.43
C TYR A 255 7.74 11.73 -3.98
N PHE A 256 8.50 10.69 -3.65
CA PHE A 256 9.23 10.61 -2.38
C PHE A 256 10.60 11.25 -2.52
N PRO A 257 10.85 12.45 -1.96
CA PRO A 257 12.22 12.94 -1.84
C PRO A 257 12.97 12.02 -0.88
N TRP A 258 14.22 11.72 -1.20
CA TRP A 258 15.04 10.91 -0.32
C TRP A 258 15.13 11.55 1.06
N ASN A 259 14.68 10.79 2.03
CA ASN A 259 14.81 11.05 3.45
C ASN A 259 15.29 9.74 4.09
N SER A 260 15.75 9.82 5.33
CA SER A 260 16.22 8.62 6.05
C SER A 260 15.06 7.72 6.54
N ASP A 261 13.81 7.90 6.07
CA ASP A 261 12.70 7.01 6.42
C ASP A 261 12.72 5.78 5.50
N SER A 262 13.26 4.69 6.04
CA SER A 262 13.40 3.43 5.33
C SER A 262 12.06 2.86 4.85
N ARG A 263 10.93 3.20 5.48
CA ARG A 263 9.61 2.69 5.10
C ARG A 263 9.13 3.27 3.78
N GLU A 264 9.57 4.47 3.40
CA GLU A 264 9.19 5.10 2.13
C GLU A 264 9.86 4.43 0.92
N SER A 265 10.94 3.68 1.14
CA SER A 265 11.69 3.00 0.07
C SER A 265 10.81 2.10 -0.79
N GLU A 266 9.79 1.46 -0.21
CA GLU A 266 8.91 0.52 -0.92
C GLU A 266 8.16 1.18 -2.10
N TYR A 267 7.87 2.48 -2.01
CA TYR A 267 6.88 3.12 -2.89
C TYR A 267 7.49 4.01 -3.98
N GLY A 268 8.76 4.40 -3.86
CA GLY A 268 9.36 5.33 -4.81
C GLY A 268 9.56 4.74 -6.21
N HIS A 269 9.63 3.42 -6.35
CA HIS A 269 9.87 2.79 -7.66
C HIS A 269 8.73 3.03 -8.67
N PHE A 270 7.46 3.14 -8.23
CA PHE A 270 6.30 3.20 -9.14
C PHE A 270 6.41 4.35 -10.16
N ILE A 271 6.70 5.56 -9.71
CA ILE A 271 6.85 6.72 -10.61
C ILE A 271 8.00 6.54 -11.59
N TYR A 272 9.14 6.01 -11.14
CA TYR A 272 10.30 5.82 -12.01
C TYR A 272 10.08 4.67 -13.01
N GLU A 273 9.33 3.63 -12.64
CA GLU A 273 8.89 2.58 -13.56
C GLU A 273 8.03 3.19 -14.69
N ASP A 274 7.00 3.96 -14.34
CA ASP A 274 6.06 4.53 -15.32
C ASP A 274 6.70 5.62 -16.19
N LEU A 275 7.65 6.39 -15.64
CA LEU A 275 8.50 7.32 -16.41
C LEU A 275 9.44 6.59 -17.38
N GLY A 276 9.63 5.28 -17.20
CA GLY A 276 10.60 4.46 -17.92
C GLY A 276 12.06 4.72 -17.51
N TYR A 277 12.28 5.29 -16.33
CA TYR A 277 13.60 5.57 -15.77
C TYR A 277 14.08 4.40 -14.91
N ILE A 278 14.24 3.24 -15.56
CA ILE A 278 14.38 1.92 -14.93
C ILE A 278 15.60 1.79 -14.00
N ASN A 279 16.69 2.52 -14.24
CA ASN A 279 17.85 2.50 -13.33
C ASN A 279 17.50 3.06 -11.95
N GLU A 280 16.66 4.09 -11.89
CA GLU A 280 16.24 4.67 -10.61
C GLU A 280 15.18 3.79 -9.95
N ALA A 281 14.22 3.25 -10.72
CA ALA A 281 13.27 2.27 -10.20
C ALA A 281 13.98 1.05 -9.58
N GLN A 282 15.03 0.54 -10.24
CA GLN A 282 15.85 -0.55 -9.73
C GLN A 282 16.56 -0.18 -8.43
N ARG A 283 17.06 1.06 -8.30
CA ARG A 283 17.72 1.52 -7.08
C ARG A 283 16.75 1.54 -5.91
N TRP A 284 15.56 2.14 -6.09
CA TRP A 284 14.51 2.16 -5.06
C TRP A 284 14.09 0.75 -4.64
N GLU A 285 13.94 -0.16 -5.61
CA GLU A 285 13.62 -1.55 -5.33
C GLU A 285 14.73 -2.28 -4.56
N PHE A 286 15.99 -1.99 -4.88
CA PHE A 286 17.11 -2.56 -4.15
C PHE A 286 17.17 -2.04 -2.72
N GLU A 287 16.96 -0.73 -2.52
CA GLU A 287 16.83 -0.13 -1.18
C GLU A 287 15.67 -0.77 -0.40
N SER A 288 14.51 -0.98 -1.05
CA SER A 288 13.34 -1.65 -0.47
C SER A 288 13.67 -3.07 0.00
N MET A 289 14.30 -3.87 -0.87
CA MET A 289 14.71 -5.23 -0.55
C MET A 289 15.69 -5.28 0.63
N VAL A 290 16.57 -4.28 0.78
CA VAL A 290 17.48 -4.19 1.92
C VAL A 290 16.73 -3.90 3.23
N VAL A 291 15.68 -3.07 3.18
CA VAL A 291 14.87 -2.70 4.35
C VAL A 291 13.91 -3.82 4.76
N TRP A 292 13.18 -4.38 3.79
CA TRP A 292 12.07 -5.30 4.03
C TRP A 292 12.43 -6.77 3.81
N GLY A 293 13.59 -7.04 3.21
CA GLY A 293 14.08 -8.39 2.94
C GLY A 293 13.80 -8.87 1.51
N GLU A 294 14.20 -10.11 1.25
CA GLU A 294 14.04 -10.78 -0.05
C GLU A 294 12.60 -11.32 -0.20
N THR A 295 11.61 -10.43 -0.35
CA THR A 295 10.20 -10.79 -0.53
C THR A 295 9.85 -11.00 -2.01
N ALA A 296 8.72 -11.63 -2.31
CA ALA A 296 8.35 -11.91 -3.70
C ALA A 296 8.20 -10.65 -4.57
N PRO A 297 7.48 -9.59 -4.14
CA PRO A 297 7.35 -8.36 -4.93
C PRO A 297 8.71 -7.75 -5.30
N HIS A 298 9.63 -7.68 -4.34
CA HIS A 298 10.95 -7.09 -4.55
C HIS A 298 11.81 -7.89 -5.51
N LEU A 299 11.84 -9.23 -5.35
CA LEU A 299 12.60 -10.09 -6.24
C LEU A 299 12.03 -10.09 -7.67
N ILE A 300 10.70 -10.01 -7.83
CA ILE A 300 10.04 -9.89 -9.13
C ILE A 300 10.45 -8.59 -9.82
N ASN A 301 10.32 -7.45 -9.14
CA ASN A 301 10.68 -6.15 -9.69
C ASN A 301 12.18 -6.06 -10.02
N LEU A 302 13.05 -6.55 -9.14
CA LEU A 302 14.48 -6.60 -9.41
C LEU A 302 14.82 -7.48 -10.61
N ALA A 303 14.13 -8.62 -10.79
CA ALA A 303 14.27 -9.42 -11.99
C ALA A 303 13.82 -8.64 -13.25
N ARG A 304 12.62 -8.03 -13.21
CA ARG A 304 12.06 -7.22 -14.31
C ARG A 304 13.02 -6.10 -14.72
N TYR A 305 13.50 -5.30 -13.78
CA TYR A 305 14.38 -4.16 -14.06
C TYR A 305 15.75 -4.60 -14.56
N ASN A 306 16.35 -5.67 -14.01
CA ASN A 306 17.63 -6.16 -14.51
C ASN A 306 17.51 -6.78 -15.91
N ILE A 307 16.36 -7.37 -16.29
CA ILE A 307 16.09 -7.78 -17.68
C ILE A 307 16.09 -6.55 -18.60
N ALA A 308 15.31 -5.51 -18.25
CA ALA A 308 15.23 -4.27 -19.03
C ALA A 308 16.56 -3.52 -19.15
N ASN A 309 17.39 -3.56 -18.09
CA ASN A 309 18.73 -2.99 -18.08
C ASN A 309 19.78 -3.88 -18.77
N LYS A 310 19.37 -4.94 -19.47
CA LYS A 310 20.24 -5.89 -20.20
C LYS A 310 21.28 -6.57 -19.30
N ARG A 311 20.90 -6.91 -18.06
CA ARG A 311 21.72 -7.62 -17.05
C ARG A 311 21.13 -9.01 -16.75
N PRO A 312 21.04 -9.92 -17.73
CA PRO A 312 20.33 -11.19 -17.58
C PRO A 312 20.94 -12.09 -16.48
N LYS A 313 22.25 -12.07 -16.28
CA LYS A 313 22.90 -12.86 -15.22
C LYS A 313 22.46 -12.43 -13.81
N VAL A 314 22.24 -11.13 -13.60
CA VAL A 314 21.77 -10.60 -12.31
C VAL A 314 20.29 -10.93 -12.14
N ALA A 315 19.47 -10.72 -13.17
CA ALA A 315 18.06 -11.10 -13.16
C ALA A 315 17.86 -12.60 -12.86
N GLN A 316 18.69 -13.48 -13.45
CA GLN A 316 18.64 -14.92 -13.22
C GLN A 316 18.81 -15.29 -11.74
N ARG A 317 19.62 -14.54 -10.97
CA ARG A 317 19.79 -14.79 -9.53
C ARG A 317 18.46 -14.64 -8.78
N PHE A 318 17.73 -13.56 -9.04
CA PHE A 318 16.43 -13.31 -8.41
C PHE A 318 15.37 -14.32 -8.88
N ILE A 319 15.35 -14.62 -10.18
CA ILE A 319 14.48 -15.66 -10.77
C ILE A 319 14.71 -17.03 -10.12
N ASN A 320 15.97 -17.41 -9.89
CA ASN A 320 16.31 -18.69 -9.27
C ASN A 320 15.81 -18.81 -7.84
N LEU A 321 15.77 -17.71 -7.07
CA LEU A 321 15.17 -17.69 -5.74
C LEU A 321 13.65 -17.91 -5.84
N LEU A 322 12.97 -17.13 -6.68
CA LEU A 322 11.52 -17.22 -6.87
C LEU A 322 11.06 -18.61 -7.36
N LYS A 323 11.86 -19.29 -8.19
CA LYS A 323 11.59 -20.66 -8.65
C LYS A 323 11.52 -21.71 -7.51
N GLN A 324 12.08 -21.41 -6.35
CA GLN A 324 12.05 -22.27 -5.17
C GLN A 324 10.79 -22.08 -4.33
N SER A 325 9.94 -21.09 -4.66
CA SER A 325 8.66 -20.85 -3.99
C SER A 325 7.55 -21.73 -4.57
N LEU A 326 6.45 -21.87 -3.83
CA LEU A 326 5.26 -22.58 -4.32
C LEU A 326 4.45 -21.75 -5.32
N PHE A 327 4.12 -20.51 -4.96
CA PHE A 327 3.16 -19.68 -5.70
C PHE A 327 3.79 -18.78 -6.77
N TYR A 328 5.05 -18.36 -6.60
CA TYR A 328 5.73 -17.44 -7.53
C TYR A 328 6.58 -18.15 -8.59
N LYS A 329 6.66 -19.48 -8.56
CA LYS A 329 7.45 -20.26 -9.52
C LYS A 329 7.03 -20.02 -10.98
N LYS A 330 5.73 -19.97 -11.26
CA LYS A 330 5.21 -19.76 -12.63
C LYS A 330 5.57 -18.38 -13.17
N GLU A 331 5.49 -17.36 -12.32
CA GLU A 331 5.88 -16.00 -12.68
C GLU A 331 7.39 -15.90 -12.93
N ALA A 332 8.20 -16.55 -12.10
CA ALA A 332 9.65 -16.65 -12.30
C ALA A 332 10.02 -17.33 -13.64
N GLU A 333 9.33 -18.42 -13.98
CA GLU A 333 9.49 -19.11 -15.27
C GLU A 333 9.05 -18.23 -16.46
N ALA A 334 8.04 -17.38 -16.28
CA ALA A 334 7.64 -16.41 -17.29
C ALA A 334 8.70 -15.31 -17.48
N LEU A 335 9.26 -14.78 -16.39
CA LEU A 335 10.35 -13.79 -16.43
C LEU A 335 11.61 -14.34 -17.13
N GLU A 336 11.94 -15.60 -16.89
CA GLU A 336 13.11 -16.24 -17.50
C GLU A 336 13.04 -16.25 -19.04
N LYS A 337 11.84 -16.39 -19.62
CA LYS A 337 11.64 -16.36 -21.08
C LYS A 337 12.04 -15.03 -21.72
N TRP A 338 12.02 -13.93 -20.95
CA TRP A 338 12.35 -12.60 -21.44
C TRP A 338 13.84 -12.26 -21.36
N LEU A 339 14.64 -13.04 -20.62
CA LEU A 339 16.09 -12.82 -20.45
C LEU A 339 16.85 -12.64 -21.78
N PRO A 340 16.61 -13.44 -22.84
CA PRO A 340 17.34 -13.28 -24.09
C PRO A 340 16.98 -11.99 -24.84
N THR A 341 15.71 -11.57 -24.73
CA THR A 341 15.20 -10.39 -25.46
C THR A 341 15.50 -9.08 -24.75
N GLY A 342 15.64 -9.09 -23.43
CA GLY A 342 15.75 -7.87 -22.61
C GLY A 342 14.44 -7.07 -22.52
N ASN A 343 13.36 -7.54 -23.13
CA ASN A 343 12.08 -6.83 -23.21
C ASN A 343 11.05 -7.49 -22.30
N VAL A 344 10.72 -6.81 -21.20
CA VAL A 344 9.67 -7.26 -20.27
C VAL A 344 8.34 -6.63 -20.71
N PRO A 345 7.29 -7.42 -20.95
CA PRO A 345 5.97 -6.89 -21.30
C PRO A 345 5.46 -5.87 -20.27
N GLY A 346 4.92 -4.75 -20.76
CA GLY A 346 4.35 -3.69 -19.92
C GLY A 346 5.37 -2.76 -19.24
N LEU A 347 6.67 -3.02 -19.38
CA LEU A 347 7.72 -2.17 -18.83
C LEU A 347 8.20 -1.15 -19.87
N LYS A 348 7.93 0.14 -19.64
CA LYS A 348 8.45 1.21 -20.49
C LYS A 348 9.93 1.42 -20.20
N VAL A 349 10.76 1.51 -21.22
CA VAL A 349 12.17 1.91 -21.08
C VAL A 349 12.35 3.19 -21.86
N SER A 350 12.66 4.28 -21.16
CA SER A 350 12.96 5.54 -21.84
C SER A 350 14.19 5.34 -22.73
N PRO A 351 14.16 5.80 -24.00
CA PRO A 351 15.29 5.67 -24.91
C PRO A 351 16.48 6.44 -24.31
N GLY A 352 17.42 5.71 -23.71
CA GLY A 352 18.68 6.30 -23.30
C GLY A 352 19.47 6.71 -24.54
N LYS A 353 20.26 7.78 -24.43
CA LYS A 353 21.35 7.99 -25.39
C LYS A 353 22.16 6.69 -25.46
N THR A 354 22.54 6.32 -26.67
CA THR A 354 23.38 5.17 -27.06
C THR A 354 24.41 4.77 -26.00
N SER A 355 24.81 3.49 -26.00
CA SER A 355 25.66 2.76 -25.01
C SER A 355 26.88 3.44 -24.38
N ASN A 356 27.28 4.64 -24.79
CA ASN A 356 28.44 5.39 -24.33
C ASN A 356 28.14 6.52 -23.33
N THR A 357 26.88 6.81 -22.98
CA THR A 357 26.59 7.75 -21.88
C THR A 357 26.62 7.02 -20.53
N PRO A 358 27.32 7.56 -19.50
CA PRO A 358 27.30 6.99 -18.16
C PRO A 358 25.86 6.95 -17.63
N VAL A 359 25.57 5.92 -16.83
CA VAL A 359 24.26 5.73 -16.21
C VAL A 359 23.92 6.97 -15.38
N ARG A 360 22.85 7.67 -15.74
CA ARG A 360 22.32 8.80 -14.99
C ARG A 360 21.41 8.24 -13.89
N PHE A 361 21.66 8.64 -12.65
CA PHE A 361 20.75 8.42 -11.52
C PHE A 361 19.95 9.70 -11.27
N ALA A 362 18.77 9.57 -10.67
CA ALA A 362 17.98 10.75 -10.30
C ALA A 362 18.70 11.54 -9.21
N ASN A 363 18.54 12.86 -9.24
CA ASN A 363 18.76 13.69 -8.08
C ASN A 363 17.76 13.27 -6.99
N VAL A 364 18.31 12.70 -5.93
CA VAL A 364 17.56 12.14 -4.81
C VAL A 364 16.70 13.15 -4.06
N ILE A 365 17.01 14.44 -4.18
CA ILE A 365 16.31 15.51 -3.45
C ILE A 365 15.19 16.12 -4.31
N ASN A 366 15.40 16.22 -5.62
CA ASN A 366 14.50 16.93 -6.51
C ASN A 366 14.39 16.22 -7.86
N ILE A 367 13.20 15.70 -8.17
CA ILE A 367 12.90 15.00 -9.42
C ILE A 367 12.74 15.94 -10.64
N GLY A 368 12.61 17.26 -10.43
CA GLY A 368 12.35 18.23 -11.49
C GLY A 368 13.36 18.21 -12.65
N PRO A 369 14.68 18.27 -12.40
CA PRO A 369 15.71 18.17 -13.44
C PRO A 369 15.63 16.87 -14.26
N GLU A 370 15.24 15.76 -13.63
CA GLU A 370 15.08 14.46 -14.26
C GLU A 370 13.86 14.44 -15.19
N LEU A 371 12.73 14.99 -14.72
CA LEU A 371 11.52 15.14 -15.54
C LEU A 371 11.79 16.00 -16.79
N GLN A 372 12.49 17.12 -16.62
CA GLN A 372 12.91 17.96 -17.75
C GLN A 372 13.83 17.20 -18.70
N TYR A 373 14.83 16.50 -18.18
CA TYR A 373 15.73 15.68 -18.99
C TYR A 373 14.96 14.62 -19.79
N LEU A 374 13.98 13.95 -19.17
CA LEU A 374 13.15 12.95 -19.85
C LEU A 374 12.31 13.57 -20.97
N CYS A 375 11.74 14.76 -20.77
CA CYS A 375 11.02 15.49 -21.83
C CYS A 375 11.94 15.84 -23.02
N GLU A 376 13.19 16.21 -22.74
CA GLU A 376 14.19 16.54 -23.76
C GLU A 376 14.71 15.30 -24.52
N GLN A 377 14.72 14.12 -23.88
CA GLN A 377 15.14 12.87 -24.52
C GLN A 377 14.02 12.16 -25.28
N ASP A 378 12.80 12.17 -24.74
CA ASP A 378 11.64 11.51 -25.31
C ASP A 378 10.46 12.49 -25.35
N SER A 379 10.28 13.12 -26.51
CA SER A 379 9.17 14.06 -26.75
C SER A 379 7.80 13.41 -26.69
N THR A 380 7.72 12.06 -26.73
CA THR A 380 6.47 11.30 -26.61
C THR A 380 6.14 10.93 -25.16
N ASN A 381 7.01 11.25 -24.20
CA ASN A 381 6.80 10.93 -22.79
C ASN A 381 5.84 11.91 -22.09
N ARG A 382 4.55 11.69 -22.29
CA ARG A 382 3.48 12.50 -21.68
C ARG A 382 3.57 12.56 -20.15
N MET A 383 3.95 11.46 -19.49
CA MET A 383 4.09 11.44 -18.03
C MET A 383 5.17 12.40 -17.55
N ALA A 384 6.34 12.37 -18.19
CA ALA A 384 7.44 13.25 -17.83
C ALA A 384 7.01 14.72 -17.96
N PHE A 385 6.27 15.06 -19.01
CA PHE A 385 5.73 16.41 -19.21
C PHE A 385 4.70 16.81 -18.14
N GLU A 386 3.65 16.02 -17.93
CA GLU A 386 2.58 16.37 -16.98
C GLU A 386 3.09 16.43 -15.53
N TYR A 387 3.98 15.51 -15.14
CA TYR A 387 4.65 15.56 -13.84
C TYR A 387 5.62 16.74 -13.72
N LEU A 388 6.33 17.12 -14.79
CA LEU A 388 7.18 18.32 -14.78
C LEU A 388 6.33 19.56 -14.53
N MET A 389 5.22 19.69 -15.23
CA MET A 389 4.29 20.81 -15.05
C MET A 389 3.72 20.82 -13.63
N GLY A 390 3.23 19.69 -13.13
CA GLY A 390 2.77 19.56 -11.75
C GLY A 390 3.84 19.93 -10.73
N ASN A 391 5.08 19.46 -10.89
CA ASN A 391 6.20 19.77 -10.02
C ASN A 391 6.52 21.27 -10.00
N LEU A 392 6.55 21.92 -11.17
CA LEU A 392 6.84 23.35 -11.29
C LEU A 392 5.73 24.23 -10.73
N LEU A 393 4.46 23.85 -10.90
CA LEU A 393 3.33 24.53 -10.29
C LEU A 393 3.37 24.40 -8.77
N LEU A 394 3.51 23.18 -8.25
CA LEU A 394 3.55 22.92 -6.82
C LEU A 394 4.76 23.57 -6.13
N SER A 395 5.91 23.68 -6.79
CA SER A 395 7.10 24.37 -6.29
C SER A 395 7.11 25.90 -6.54
N ASN A 396 6.04 26.44 -7.13
CA ASN A 396 5.92 27.87 -7.48
C ASN A 396 7.10 28.38 -8.35
N ASN A 397 7.44 27.63 -9.39
CA ASN A 397 8.51 27.97 -10.33
C ASN A 397 7.94 28.35 -11.70
N VAL A 398 7.12 29.42 -11.70
CA VAL A 398 6.33 29.88 -12.85
C VAL A 398 7.20 30.19 -14.08
N ILE A 399 8.38 30.78 -13.90
CA ILE A 399 9.31 31.07 -15.01
C ILE A 399 9.73 29.79 -15.72
N ARG A 400 10.15 28.77 -14.95
CA ARG A 400 10.52 27.47 -15.52
C ARG A 400 9.33 26.73 -16.10
N PHE A 401 8.14 26.89 -15.51
CA PHE A 401 6.90 26.34 -16.06
C PHE A 401 6.67 26.86 -17.48
N VAL A 402 6.70 28.17 -17.71
CA VAL A 402 6.50 28.76 -19.05
C VAL A 402 7.57 28.30 -20.04
N ASN A 403 8.84 28.24 -19.62
CA ASN A 403 9.94 27.77 -20.49
C ASN A 403 9.78 26.31 -20.96
N ASN A 404 9.12 25.48 -20.14
CA ASN A 404 8.89 24.07 -20.43
C ASN A 404 7.50 23.79 -21.03
N LEU A 405 6.60 24.77 -21.03
CA LEU A 405 5.25 24.61 -21.56
C LEU A 405 5.24 24.29 -23.06
N LYS A 406 6.28 24.67 -23.81
CA LYS A 406 6.47 24.32 -25.23
C LYS A 406 6.31 22.82 -25.54
N PHE A 407 6.57 21.93 -24.58
CA PHE A 407 6.39 20.48 -24.77
C PHE A 407 4.92 20.07 -24.88
N ILE A 408 3.98 20.93 -24.50
CA ILE A 408 2.53 20.67 -24.62
C ILE A 408 2.11 20.37 -26.07
N HIS A 409 2.80 20.96 -27.06
CA HIS A 409 2.50 20.78 -28.47
C HIS A 409 2.76 19.36 -29.00
N ASN A 410 3.45 18.52 -28.22
CA ASN A 410 3.71 17.13 -28.59
C ASN A 410 2.52 16.20 -28.25
N PHE A 411 1.47 16.71 -27.59
CA PHE A 411 0.38 15.90 -27.07
C PHE A 411 -0.98 16.51 -27.38
N ASP A 412 -1.98 15.64 -27.54
CA ASP A 412 -3.36 16.05 -27.74
C ASP A 412 -4.00 16.39 -26.40
N TYR A 413 -4.23 17.68 -26.18
CA TYR A 413 -5.03 18.22 -25.08
C TYR A 413 -6.35 18.76 -25.62
N PRO A 414 -7.52 18.32 -25.11
CA PRO A 414 -8.82 18.85 -25.50
C PRO A 414 -8.92 20.38 -25.36
N GLN A 415 -8.32 20.90 -24.30
CA GLN A 415 -8.20 22.33 -24.03
C GLN A 415 -6.97 22.56 -23.15
N MET A 416 -6.51 23.81 -23.09
CA MET A 416 -5.48 24.21 -22.15
C MET A 416 -5.94 23.89 -20.72
N PRO A 417 -5.17 23.13 -19.92
CA PRO A 417 -5.56 22.84 -18.55
C PRO A 417 -5.75 24.12 -17.72
N PRO A 418 -6.81 24.25 -16.90
CA PRO A 418 -7.11 25.48 -16.18
C PRO A 418 -5.94 25.98 -15.32
N ALA A 419 -5.30 25.08 -14.57
CA ALA A 419 -4.15 25.40 -13.75
C ALA A 419 -2.94 25.95 -14.55
N TYR A 420 -2.80 25.52 -15.81
CA TYR A 420 -1.71 25.96 -16.68
C TYR A 420 -1.97 27.36 -17.19
N GLU A 421 -3.22 27.66 -17.56
CA GLU A 421 -3.63 28.99 -17.97
C GLU A 421 -3.58 29.98 -16.79
N GLU A 422 -4.01 29.54 -15.61
CA GLU A 422 -3.91 30.30 -14.36
C GLU A 422 -2.46 30.68 -14.04
N ALA A 423 -1.51 29.75 -14.22
CA ALA A 423 -0.08 30.02 -14.03
C ALA A 423 0.53 30.90 -15.12
N LEU A 424 0.12 30.74 -16.38
CA LEU A 424 0.49 31.64 -17.48
C LEU A 424 0.05 33.07 -17.20
N TYR A 425 -1.14 33.25 -16.64
CA TYR A 425 -1.62 34.58 -16.28
C TYR A 425 -0.79 35.21 -15.15
N ILE A 426 -0.40 34.43 -14.13
CA ILE A 426 0.54 34.90 -13.10
C ILE A 426 1.88 35.32 -13.71
N TYR A 427 2.39 34.55 -14.68
CA TYR A 427 3.60 34.92 -15.43
C TYR A 427 3.42 36.26 -16.16
N LYS A 428 2.31 36.42 -16.90
CA LYS A 428 1.95 37.65 -17.63
C LYS A 428 1.94 38.87 -16.72
N LEU A 429 1.38 38.76 -15.51
CA LEU A 429 1.37 39.86 -14.53
C LEU A 429 2.77 40.20 -13.98
N GLY A 430 3.70 39.25 -13.99
CA GLY A 430 5.06 39.42 -13.46
C GLY A 430 6.09 39.90 -14.49
N VAL A 431 5.76 39.89 -15.78
CA VAL A 431 6.69 40.29 -16.88
C VAL A 431 6.05 41.34 -17.79
N GLY A 432 6.87 42.08 -18.54
CA GLY A 432 6.34 43.02 -19.55
C GLY A 432 5.75 42.31 -20.78
N GLU A 433 4.89 43.03 -21.54
CA GLU A 433 4.21 42.50 -22.73
C GLU A 433 5.17 41.88 -23.77
N GLU A 434 6.33 42.50 -23.97
CA GLU A 434 7.34 42.00 -24.91
C GLU A 434 7.87 40.63 -24.47
N THR A 435 8.18 40.47 -23.18
CA THR A 435 8.67 39.21 -22.60
C THR A 435 7.59 38.13 -22.65
N PHE A 436 6.33 38.50 -22.35
CA PHE A 436 5.21 37.56 -22.42
C PHE A 436 4.98 37.07 -23.85
N SER A 437 5.02 37.98 -24.83
CA SER A 437 4.81 37.65 -26.25
C SER A 437 5.84 36.64 -26.78
N LYS A 438 7.09 36.68 -26.28
CA LYS A 438 8.14 35.71 -26.61
C LYS A 438 7.84 34.27 -26.17
N SER A 439 6.88 34.07 -25.25
CA SER A 439 6.47 32.72 -24.82
C SER A 439 5.70 31.97 -25.90
N GLY A 440 5.08 32.67 -26.86
CA GLY A 440 4.22 32.08 -27.89
C GLY A 440 2.83 31.63 -27.40
N PHE A 441 2.48 31.91 -26.14
CA PHE A 441 1.19 31.57 -25.55
C PHE A 441 0.31 32.81 -25.33
N THR A 442 -1.00 32.60 -25.33
CA THR A 442 -2.01 33.61 -25.00
C THR A 442 -2.82 33.17 -23.79
N VAL A 443 -3.38 34.12 -23.04
CA VAL A 443 -4.32 33.86 -21.96
C VAL A 443 -5.71 34.30 -22.40
N SER A 444 -6.74 33.50 -22.15
CA SER A 444 -8.13 33.86 -22.47
C SER A 444 -8.64 34.99 -21.59
N GLU A 445 -9.52 35.83 -22.15
CA GLU A 445 -10.21 36.88 -21.40
C GLU A 445 -11.01 36.33 -20.20
N GLN A 446 -11.47 35.08 -20.30
CA GLN A 446 -12.20 34.43 -19.21
C GLN A 446 -11.30 34.23 -17.99
N THR A 447 -10.06 33.80 -18.18
CA THR A 447 -9.11 33.62 -17.09
C THR A 447 -8.71 34.96 -16.46
N GLU A 448 -8.61 36.03 -17.26
CA GLU A 448 -8.39 37.39 -16.71
C GLU A 448 -9.56 37.86 -15.84
N LYS A 449 -10.80 37.68 -16.31
CA LYS A 449 -12.02 38.02 -15.54
C LYS A 449 -12.12 37.19 -14.25
N ARG A 450 -11.82 35.89 -14.31
CA ARG A 450 -11.77 35.01 -13.14
C ARG A 450 -10.76 35.52 -12.10
N PHE A 451 -9.58 35.97 -12.54
CA PHE A 451 -8.58 36.51 -11.62
C PHE A 451 -9.01 37.83 -11.00
N GLN A 452 -9.63 38.73 -11.77
CA GLN A 452 -10.16 39.99 -11.24
C GLN A 452 -11.21 39.74 -10.15
N GLN A 453 -12.10 38.76 -10.35
CA GLN A 453 -13.06 38.33 -9.33
C GLN A 453 -12.36 37.75 -8.10
N TYR A 454 -11.39 36.85 -8.30
CA TYR A 454 -10.57 36.31 -7.21
C TYR A 454 -9.91 37.41 -6.36
N TYR A 455 -9.27 38.37 -7.03
CA TYR A 455 -8.60 39.50 -6.37
C TYR A 455 -9.60 40.42 -5.66
N GLY A 456 -10.77 40.68 -6.25
CA GLY A 456 -11.84 41.45 -5.62
C GLY A 456 -12.34 40.81 -4.33
N LEU A 457 -12.65 39.50 -4.35
CA LEU A 457 -13.06 38.75 -3.17
C LEU A 457 -11.96 38.75 -2.08
N TYR A 458 -10.70 38.63 -2.47
CA TYR A 458 -9.56 38.70 -1.54
C TYR A 458 -9.51 40.07 -0.84
N LYS A 459 -9.55 41.15 -1.62
CA LYS A 459 -9.49 42.53 -1.11
C LYS A 459 -10.67 42.87 -0.19
N ASN A 460 -11.86 42.38 -0.51
CA ASN A 460 -13.08 42.56 0.29
C ASN A 460 -13.14 41.65 1.53
N ARG A 461 -12.15 40.77 1.74
CA ARG A 461 -12.10 39.78 2.82
C ARG A 461 -13.26 38.78 2.81
N GLU A 462 -13.82 38.47 1.64
CA GLU A 462 -14.91 37.51 1.44
C GLU A 462 -14.38 36.05 1.41
N MET A 463 -13.67 35.63 2.48
CA MET A 463 -12.87 34.40 2.50
C MET A 463 -13.68 33.10 2.29
N GLN A 464 -14.92 33.04 2.78
CA GLN A 464 -15.78 31.87 2.58
C GLN A 464 -16.14 31.69 1.10
N ARG A 465 -16.53 32.78 0.45
CA ARG A 465 -16.89 32.79 -0.97
C ARG A 465 -15.68 32.55 -1.85
N LEU A 466 -14.55 33.17 -1.51
CA LEU A 466 -13.27 32.95 -2.19
C LEU A 466 -12.86 31.47 -2.17
N LYS A 467 -12.95 30.81 -1.01
CA LYS A 467 -12.68 29.37 -0.90
C LYS A 467 -13.69 28.53 -1.69
N SER A 468 -14.96 28.89 -1.65
CA SER A 468 -16.02 28.16 -2.36
C SER A 468 -15.88 28.23 -3.89
N GLU A 469 -15.50 29.40 -4.43
CA GLU A 469 -15.43 29.63 -5.88
C GLU A 469 -14.06 29.31 -6.47
N PHE A 470 -12.98 29.50 -5.72
CA PHE A 470 -11.61 29.41 -6.22
C PHE A 470 -10.74 28.42 -5.45
N GLY A 471 -11.29 27.65 -4.51
CA GLY A 471 -10.53 26.74 -3.65
C GLY A 471 -9.71 25.69 -4.39
N ASN A 472 -10.09 25.36 -5.63
CA ASN A 472 -9.41 24.40 -6.50
C ASN A 472 -8.51 25.06 -7.57
N THR A 473 -8.20 26.34 -7.42
CA THR A 473 -7.32 27.05 -8.37
C THR A 473 -5.87 27.04 -7.93
N TYR A 474 -4.98 27.19 -8.91
CA TYR A 474 -3.56 27.43 -8.66
C TYR A 474 -3.34 28.69 -7.79
N TRP A 475 -4.17 29.72 -7.99
CA TRP A 475 -4.07 30.96 -7.23
C TRP A 475 -4.37 30.77 -5.74
N TYR A 476 -5.42 30.01 -5.42
CA TYR A 476 -5.77 29.69 -4.05
C TYR A 476 -4.70 28.82 -3.39
N TYR A 477 -4.18 27.82 -4.12
CA TYR A 477 -3.06 27.02 -3.66
C TYR A 477 -1.87 27.91 -3.26
N LEU A 478 -1.45 28.81 -4.14
CA LEU A 478 -0.30 29.68 -3.90
C LEU A 478 -0.47 30.65 -2.72
N ASN A 479 -1.69 31.09 -2.42
CA ASN A 479 -1.95 32.09 -1.37
C ASN A 479 -2.30 31.51 0.00
N PHE A 480 -2.72 30.24 0.07
CA PHE A 480 -3.31 29.70 1.30
C PHE A 480 -2.85 28.27 1.65
N ILE A 481 -2.28 27.52 0.72
CA ILE A 481 -1.96 26.09 0.92
C ILE A 481 -0.47 25.81 0.72
N SER A 482 0.18 26.51 -0.20
CA SER A 482 1.55 26.22 -0.64
C SER A 482 2.55 26.21 0.50
N PRO A 483 3.33 25.13 0.68
CA PRO A 483 4.40 25.09 1.68
C PRO A 483 5.61 25.95 1.29
N TYR A 484 5.64 26.50 0.06
CA TYR A 484 6.73 27.32 -0.46
C TYR A 484 6.47 28.84 -0.35
N GLY A 485 5.41 29.23 0.37
CA GLY A 485 5.06 30.62 0.73
C GLY A 485 4.21 31.36 -0.30
N ASP A 486 3.56 32.43 0.19
CA ASP A 486 2.63 33.28 -0.56
C ASP A 486 3.37 34.27 -1.46
N LYS A 487 3.04 34.30 -2.77
CA LYS A 487 3.72 35.21 -3.71
C LYS A 487 2.81 35.96 -4.69
N ILE A 488 1.50 35.70 -4.74
CA ILE A 488 0.62 36.41 -5.70
C ILE A 488 0.19 37.77 -5.16
N ILE A 489 -0.20 37.84 -3.88
CA ILE A 489 -0.69 39.08 -3.26
C ILE A 489 0.15 39.37 -2.02
N LYS A 490 0.99 40.40 -2.10
CA LYS A 490 1.68 40.94 -0.92
C LYS A 490 0.71 41.85 -0.16
N ASN A 491 0.60 41.65 1.15
CA ASN A 491 -0.18 42.51 2.05
C ASN A 491 0.30 43.96 2.02
#